data_AF-A0A7Y7IV49-F1
#
_entry.id   AF-A0A7Y7IV49-F1
#
_cell.length_a   1.000
_cell.length_b   1.000
_cell.length_c   1.000
_cell.angle_alpha   90.00
_cell.angle_beta   90.00
_cell.angle_gamma   90.00
#
_symmetry.space_group_name_H-M   'P 1'
#
loop_
_entity.id
_entity.type
_entity.pdbx_description
1 polymer ?
#
loop_
_entity_poly.entity_id
_entity_poly.type
_entity_poly.pdbx_seq_one_letter_code
_entity_poly.pdbx_strand_id
1 'polypeptide(L)'
;MKADMATRRSRVLAASLWWIALALTMALPLFQLRGRAIGDGIMSAVGILFLVQCRIGRAGTWWRRGWFPFALAFCGLAVLSSLLHGSRHAVGEAAVLVRFFLFAAALEHWVLRGAAARRRLGTVLGLV
;
A
#
# COMPACT_ATOMS: atom_id res chain seq x y z
N MET A 1 13.43 -20.73 -25.10
CA MET A 1 12.12 -20.18 -25.54
C MET A 1 11.02 -20.17 -24.47
N LYS A 2 10.76 -21.25 -23.69
CA LYS A 2 9.76 -21.22 -22.58
C LYS A 2 10.09 -20.24 -21.44
N ALA A 3 11.38 -20.03 -21.14
CA ALA A 3 11.83 -19.13 -20.08
C ALA A 3 11.53 -17.64 -20.36
N ASP A 4 11.59 -17.22 -21.63
CA ASP A 4 11.27 -15.84 -22.05
C ASP A 4 9.79 -15.50 -21.93
N MET A 5 8.90 -16.46 -22.21
CA MET A 5 7.46 -16.20 -22.10
C MET A 5 7.02 -15.99 -20.65
N ALA A 6 7.60 -16.73 -19.70
CA ALA A 6 7.32 -16.57 -18.27
C ALA A 6 7.77 -15.20 -17.74
N THR A 7 8.94 -14.72 -18.16
CA THR A 7 9.47 -13.40 -17.81
C THR A 7 8.76 -12.25 -18.52
N ARG A 8 8.28 -12.46 -19.74
CA ARG A 8 7.45 -11.47 -20.46
C ARG A 8 6.08 -11.34 -19.80
N ARG A 9 5.43 -12.46 -19.45
CA ARG A 9 4.13 -12.47 -18.78
C ARG A 9 4.17 -11.81 -17.41
N SER A 10 5.22 -12.04 -16.61
CA SER A 10 5.39 -11.40 -15.31
C SER A 10 5.61 -9.89 -15.41
N ARG A 11 6.31 -9.39 -16.44
CA ARG A 11 6.45 -7.95 -16.70
C ARG A 11 5.13 -7.30 -17.11
N VAL A 12 4.35 -7.94 -17.98
CA VAL A 12 3.04 -7.40 -18.38
C VAL A 12 2.08 -7.38 -17.19
N LEU A 13 2.05 -8.45 -16.38
CA LEU A 13 1.25 -8.48 -15.15
C LEU A 13 1.67 -7.37 -14.18
N ALA A 14 2.97 -7.21 -13.93
CA ALA A 14 3.49 -6.14 -13.08
C ALA A 14 3.11 -4.74 -13.60
N ALA A 15 3.15 -4.52 -14.90
CA ALA A 15 2.76 -3.26 -15.53
C ALA A 15 1.26 -3.00 -15.37
N SER A 16 0.41 -4.00 -15.61
CA SER A 16 -1.05 -3.89 -15.42
C SER A 16 -1.40 -3.63 -13.96
N LEU A 17 -0.78 -4.36 -13.02
CA LEU A 17 -0.96 -4.14 -11.58
C LEU A 17 -0.58 -2.71 -11.17
N TRP A 18 0.50 -2.17 -11.72
CA TRP A 18 0.93 -0.81 -11.45
C TRP A 18 -0.06 0.23 -11.96
N TRP A 19 -0.58 0.07 -13.18
CA TRP A 19 -1.61 0.96 -13.74
C TRP A 19 -2.90 0.94 -12.91
N ILE A 20 -3.34 -0.24 -12.46
CA ILE A 20 -4.51 -0.39 -11.59
C ILE A 20 -4.27 0.31 -10.25
N ALA A 21 -3.12 0.07 -9.60
CA ALA A 21 -2.79 0.70 -8.33
C ALA A 21 -2.68 2.23 -8.44
N LEU A 22 -2.11 2.74 -9.53
CA LEU A 22 -2.03 4.17 -9.80
C LEU A 22 -3.42 4.79 -9.99
N ALA A 23 -4.28 4.18 -10.82
CA ALA A 23 -5.64 4.64 -11.02
C ALA A 23 -6.43 4.67 -9.70
N LEU A 24 -6.31 3.62 -8.87
CA LEU A 24 -6.96 3.54 -7.57
C LEU A 24 -6.46 4.63 -6.61
N THR A 25 -5.16 4.90 -6.61
CA THR A 25 -4.57 5.96 -5.78
C THR A 25 -5.02 7.35 -6.21
N MET A 26 -5.18 7.59 -7.51
CA MET A 26 -5.69 8.86 -8.04
C MET A 26 -7.18 9.05 -7.77
N ALA A 27 -7.96 7.97 -7.76
CA ALA A 27 -9.38 7.99 -7.42
C ALA A 27 -9.62 8.17 -5.91
N LEU A 28 -8.67 7.73 -5.08
CA LEU A 28 -8.72 7.76 -3.63
C LEU A 28 -9.16 9.12 -3.03
N PRO A 29 -8.56 10.28 -3.36
CA PRO A 29 -9.00 11.56 -2.82
C PRO A 29 -10.45 11.93 -3.17
N LEU A 30 -10.93 11.55 -4.36
CA LEU A 30 -12.33 11.79 -4.76
C LEU A 30 -13.32 10.95 -3.95
N PHE A 31 -12.95 9.70 -3.65
CA PHE A 31 -13.79 8.79 -2.86
C PHE A 31 -13.73 9.07 -1.36
N GLN A 32 -12.59 9.55 -0.86
CA GLN A 32 -12.45 9.95 0.54
C GLN A 32 -13.43 11.07 0.91
N LEU A 33 -13.77 11.94 -0.05
CA LEU A 33 -14.74 13.03 0.10
C LEU A 33 -16.20 12.56 0.08
N ARG A 34 -16.52 11.42 -0.55
CA ARG A 34 -17.91 10.91 -0.67
C ARG A 34 -18.26 9.77 0.27
N GLY A 35 -17.28 9.01 0.78
CA GLY A 35 -17.55 7.88 1.67
C GLY A 35 -16.30 7.18 2.16
N ARG A 36 -16.09 7.21 3.48
CA ARG A 36 -14.93 6.62 4.17
C ARG A 36 -14.74 5.14 3.84
N ALA A 37 -15.83 4.38 3.76
CA ALA A 37 -15.78 2.94 3.48
C ALA A 37 -15.19 2.58 2.11
N ILE A 38 -15.42 3.41 1.07
CA ILE A 38 -14.91 3.14 -0.28
C ILE A 38 -13.42 3.44 -0.36
N GLY A 39 -13.00 4.58 0.20
CA GLY A 39 -11.57 4.89 0.37
C GLY A 39 -10.86 3.81 1.17
N ASP A 40 -11.55 3.24 2.16
CA ASP A 40 -10.98 2.16 2.93
C ASP A 40 -10.75 0.90 2.07
N GLY A 41 -11.73 0.48 1.27
CA GLY A 41 -11.59 -0.65 0.36
C GLY A 41 -10.45 -0.47 -0.65
N ILE A 42 -10.29 0.74 -1.19
CA ILE A 42 -9.21 1.11 -2.13
C ILE A 42 -7.83 0.91 -1.50
N MET A 43 -7.61 1.41 -0.28
CA MET A 43 -6.31 1.26 0.40
C MET A 43 -5.95 -0.20 0.64
N SER A 44 -6.93 -1.01 1.07
CA SER A 44 -6.74 -2.46 1.23
C SER A 44 -6.39 -3.14 -0.10
N ALA A 45 -7.10 -2.80 -1.18
CA ALA A 45 -6.82 -3.35 -2.49
C ALA A 45 -5.40 -3.02 -2.97
N VAL A 46 -4.96 -1.76 -2.85
CA VAL A 46 -3.59 -1.36 -3.21
C VAL A 46 -2.55 -2.07 -2.34
N GLY A 47 -2.81 -2.22 -1.04
CA GLY A 47 -1.93 -2.97 -0.13
C GLY A 47 -1.78 -4.44 -0.53
N ILE A 48 -2.88 -5.11 -0.90
CA ILE A 48 -2.84 -6.51 -1.36
C ILE A 48 -2.10 -6.61 -2.70
N LEU A 49 -2.38 -5.72 -3.66
CA LEU A 49 -1.66 -5.67 -4.95
C LEU A 49 -0.16 -5.49 -4.74
N PHE A 50 0.23 -4.65 -3.78
CA PHE A 50 1.63 -4.45 -3.43
C PHE A 50 2.28 -5.69 -2.84
N LEU A 51 1.60 -6.41 -1.94
CA LEU A 51 2.10 -7.70 -1.43
C LEU A 51 2.29 -8.73 -2.55
N VAL A 52 1.32 -8.82 -3.47
CA VAL A 52 1.40 -9.69 -4.66
C VAL A 52 2.59 -9.28 -5.54
N GLN A 53 2.76 -7.98 -5.79
CA GLN A 53 3.90 -7.47 -6.54
C GLN A 53 5.24 -7.76 -5.85
N CYS A 54 5.32 -7.61 -4.52
CA CYS A 54 6.53 -7.92 -3.76
C CYS A 54 6.91 -9.41 -3.88
N ARG A 55 5.92 -10.31 -3.91
CA ARG A 55 6.11 -11.75 -4.12
C ARG A 55 6.61 -12.06 -5.54
N ILE A 56 6.06 -11.39 -6.57
CA ILE A 56 6.43 -11.61 -7.99
C ILE A 56 7.78 -10.98 -8.32
N GLY A 57 8.04 -9.76 -7.84
CA GLY A 57 9.19 -8.95 -8.19
C GLY A 57 10.42 -9.16 -7.32
N ARG A 58 10.35 -10.02 -6.28
CA ARG A 58 11.42 -10.24 -5.30
C ARG A 58 11.88 -8.90 -4.70
N ALA A 59 10.92 -8.12 -4.20
CA ALA A 59 11.20 -6.81 -3.58
C ALA A 59 12.00 -7.01 -2.28
N GLY A 60 13.33 -6.94 -2.39
CA GLY A 60 14.25 -7.06 -1.28
C GLY A 60 14.09 -5.92 -0.28
N THR A 61 14.15 -6.27 1.01
CA THR A 61 14.41 -5.41 2.18
C THR A 61 13.59 -4.12 2.38
N TRP A 62 12.52 -3.86 1.62
CA TRP A 62 11.64 -2.70 1.83
C TRP A 62 11.07 -2.64 3.26
N TRP A 63 10.79 -3.80 3.86
CA TRP A 63 10.31 -3.85 5.26
C TRP A 63 11.39 -3.45 6.28
N ARG A 64 12.67 -3.58 5.93
CA ARG A 64 13.81 -3.38 6.84
C ARG A 64 14.45 -1.99 6.73
N ARG A 65 14.02 -1.15 5.78
CA ARG A 65 14.67 0.15 5.50
C ARG A 65 13.68 1.29 5.63
N GLY A 66 14.10 2.39 6.25
CA GLY A 66 13.29 3.61 6.40
C GLY A 66 12.38 3.60 7.63
N TRP A 67 11.18 4.16 7.49
CA TRP A 67 10.22 4.42 8.58
C TRP A 67 9.29 3.23 8.88
N PHE A 68 9.17 2.28 7.96
CA PHE A 68 8.27 1.14 8.09
C PHE A 68 8.54 0.21 9.29
N PRO A 69 9.79 -0.07 9.74
CA PRO A 69 10.02 -0.81 10.99
C PRO A 69 9.55 -0.05 12.24
N PHE A 70 9.65 1.28 12.26
CA PHE A 70 9.13 2.10 13.36
C PHE A 70 7.60 2.07 13.40
N ALA A 71 6.96 2.14 12.24
CA ALA A 71 5.50 1.99 12.13
C ALA A 71 5.05 0.60 12.60
N LEU A 72 5.80 -0.45 12.26
CA LEU A 72 5.50 -1.81 12.71
C LEU A 72 5.69 -1.96 14.22
N ALA A 73 6.76 -1.37 14.78
CA ALA A 73 7.00 -1.34 16.21
C ALA A 73 5.89 -0.60 16.96
N PHE A 74 5.44 0.54 16.42
CA PHE A 74 4.32 1.30 16.97
C PHE A 74 3.02 0.49 16.93
N CYS A 75 2.70 -0.14 15.80
CA CYS A 75 1.55 -1.03 15.69
C CYS A 75 1.63 -2.20 16.67
N GLY A 76 2.80 -2.84 16.79
CA GLY A 76 3.04 -3.93 17.73
C GLY A 76 2.84 -3.48 19.18
N LEU A 77 3.32 -2.29 19.53
CA LEU A 77 3.13 -1.71 20.86
C LEU A 77 1.67 -1.37 21.14
N ALA A 78 0.94 -0.86 20.15
CA ALA A 78 -0.49 -0.60 20.25
C ALA A 78 -1.28 -1.91 20.45
N VAL A 79 -0.98 -2.96 19.68
CA VAL A 79 -1.59 -4.30 19.84
C VAL A 79 -1.27 -4.87 21.22
N LEU A 80 -0.01 -4.79 21.67
CA LEU A 80 0.41 -5.30 22.97
C LEU A 80 -0.30 -4.57 24.12
N SER A 81 -0.44 -3.25 24.02
CA SER A 81 -1.20 -2.45 24.98
C SER A 81 -2.68 -2.84 25.01
N SER A 82 -3.29 -3.04 23.83
CA SER A 82 -4.69 -3.50 23.71
C SER A 82 -4.92 -4.90 24.28
N LEU A 83 -3.95 -5.81 24.11
CA LEU A 83 -3.99 -7.16 24.66
C LEU A 83 -3.87 -7.14 26.19
N LEU A 84 -2.98 -6.33 26.74
CA LEU A 84 -2.84 -6.13 28.19
C LEU A 84 -4.11 -5.53 28.81
N HIS A 85 -4.83 -4.70 28.06
CA HIS A 85 -6.13 -4.15 28.46
C HIS A 85 -7.32 -5.11 28.26
N GLY A 86 -7.10 -6.29 27.66
CA GLY A 86 -8.14 -7.31 27.43
C GLY A 86 -9.20 -6.94 26.39
N SER A 87 -9.05 -5.82 25.68
CA SER A 87 -10.08 -5.33 24.75
C SER A 87 -9.86 -5.85 23.34
N ARG A 88 -10.70 -6.80 22.92
CA ARG A 88 -10.70 -7.35 21.55
C ARG A 88 -11.00 -6.30 20.49
N HIS A 89 -11.80 -5.28 20.83
CA HIS A 89 -12.09 -4.15 19.95
C HIS A 89 -10.85 -3.33 19.64
N ALA A 90 -10.03 -3.04 20.66
CA ALA A 90 -8.80 -2.26 20.52
C ALA A 90 -7.72 -3.00 19.69
N VAL A 91 -7.75 -4.34 19.68
CA VAL A 91 -6.92 -5.14 18.78
C VAL A 91 -7.37 -5.00 17.32
N GLY A 92 -8.69 -4.97 17.08
CA GLY A 92 -9.26 -4.74 15.75
C GLY A 92 -8.84 -3.38 15.17
N GLU A 93 -8.90 -2.32 15.97
CA GLU A 93 -8.47 -0.98 15.55
C GLU A 93 -6.97 -0.90 15.24
N ALA A 94 -6.15 -1.53 16.09
CA ALA A 94 -4.71 -1.58 15.86
C ALA A 94 -4.34 -2.39 14.60
N ALA A 95 -5.09 -3.43 14.26
CA ALA A 95 -4.93 -4.17 13.01
C ALA A 95 -5.32 -3.34 11.79
N VAL A 96 -6.35 -2.51 11.90
CA VAL A 96 -6.75 -1.56 10.83
C VAL A 96 -5.63 -0.55 10.56
N LEU A 97 -4.87 -0.12 11.59
CA LEU A 97 -3.71 0.76 11.40
C LEU A 97 -2.64 0.17 10.47
N VAL A 98 -2.40 -1.14 10.55
CA VAL A 98 -1.39 -1.83 9.71
C VAL A 98 -1.67 -1.60 8.23
N ARG A 99 -2.95 -1.54 7.83
CA ARG A 99 -3.33 -1.34 6.42
C ARG A 99 -2.90 0.02 5.89
N PHE A 100 -2.93 1.06 6.73
CA PHE A 100 -2.52 2.41 6.35
C PHE A 100 -1.02 2.47 6.13
N PHE A 101 -0.26 1.81 7.02
CA PHE A 101 1.18 1.69 6.85
C PHE A 101 1.54 0.88 5.61
N LEU A 102 0.85 -0.23 5.36
CA LEU A 102 1.05 -1.05 4.16
C LEU A 102 0.74 -0.27 2.88
N PHE A 103 -0.34 0.51 2.88
CA PHE A 103 -0.70 1.40 1.78
C PHE A 103 0.36 2.48 1.55
N ALA A 104 0.82 3.16 2.60
CA ALA A 104 1.87 4.18 2.49
C ALA A 104 3.20 3.59 1.98
N ALA A 105 3.58 2.39 2.43
CA ALA A 105 4.74 1.68 1.92
C ALA A 105 4.58 1.31 0.43
N ALA A 106 3.39 0.88 0.02
CA ALA A 106 3.07 0.60 -1.39
C ALA A 106 3.21 1.87 -2.26
N LEU A 107 2.76 3.01 -1.76
CA LEU A 107 2.95 4.29 -2.43
C LEU A 107 4.42 4.64 -2.57
N GLU A 108 5.18 4.63 -1.48
CA GLU A 108 6.58 5.03 -1.49
C GLU A 108 7.45 4.14 -2.38
N HIS A 109 7.32 2.82 -2.22
CA HIS A 109 8.24 1.86 -2.82
C HIS A 109 7.79 1.37 -4.21
N TRP A 110 6.53 1.59 -4.60
CA TRP A 110 6.02 1.05 -5.86
C TRP A 110 5.26 2.08 -6.70
N VAL A 111 4.19 2.69 -6.18
CA VAL A 111 3.32 3.54 -7.00
C VAL A 111 3.95 4.90 -7.30
N LEU A 112 4.53 5.58 -6.30
CA LEU A 112 5.13 6.92 -6.39
C LEU A 112 6.66 6.87 -6.50
N ARG A 113 7.23 5.74 -6.95
CA ARG A 113 8.67 5.63 -7.22
C ARG A 113 9.15 6.65 -8.27
N GLY A 114 8.29 7.00 -9.22
CA GLY A 114 8.60 7.96 -10.28
C GLY A 114 8.16 9.39 -9.94
N ALA A 115 9.03 10.38 -10.21
CA ALA A 115 8.72 11.80 -10.01
C ALA A 115 7.48 12.28 -10.80
N ALA A 116 7.20 11.67 -11.95
CA ALA A 116 6.00 11.96 -12.74
C ALA A 116 4.70 11.55 -12.03
N ALA A 117 4.69 10.40 -11.34
CA ALA A 117 3.53 9.94 -10.57
C ALA A 117 3.26 10.86 -9.37
N ARG A 118 4.32 11.31 -8.68
CA ARG A 118 4.23 12.28 -7.58
C ARG A 118 3.60 13.61 -8.04
N ARG A 119 4.06 14.16 -9.18
CA ARG A 119 3.50 15.41 -9.73
C ARG A 119 2.04 15.28 -10.10
N ARG A 120 1.65 14.18 -10.78
CA ARG A 120 0.23 13.93 -11.13
C ARG A 120 -0.66 13.87 -9.90
N LEU A 121 -0.18 13.29 -8.81
CA LEU A 121 -0.92 13.25 -7.55
C LEU A 121 -1.05 14.63 -6.92
N GLY A 122 0.01 15.45 -6.96
CA GLY A 122 -0.02 16.85 -6.56
C GLY A 122 -1.07 17.67 -7.34
N THR A 123 -1.16 17.47 -8.65
CA THR A 123 -2.19 18.13 -9.49
C THR A 123 -3.61 17.69 -9.11
N VAL A 124 -3.85 16.40 -8.88
CA VAL A 124 -5.19 15.90 -8.48
C VAL A 124 -5.61 16.44 -7.10
N LEU A 125 -4.64 16.64 -6.20
CA LEU A 125 -4.88 17.22 -4.89
C LEU A 125 -4.92 18.75 -4.88
N GLY A 126 -4.63 19.41 -6.01
CA GLY A 126 -4.55 20.88 -6.09
C GLY A 126 -3.38 21.49 -5.33
N LEU A 127 -2.32 20.71 -5.05
CA LEU A 127 -1.12 21.13 -4.32
C LEU A 127 0.00 21.68 -5.23
N VAL A 128 -0.24 21.78 -6.54
CA VAL A 128 0.68 22.28 -7.58
C VAL A 128 -0.14 23.07 -8.59
#